data_AF-A0A182EL56-F1
#
_entry.id   AF-A0A182EL56-F1
#
_cell.length_a   1.000
_cell.length_b   1.000
_cell.length_c   1.000
_cell.angle_alpha   90.00
_cell.angle_beta   90.00
_cell.angle_gamma   90.00
#
_symmetry.space_group_name_H-M   'P 1'
#
loop_
_entity.id
_entity.type
_entity.pdbx_description
1 polymer ?
#
loop_
_entity_poly.entity_id
_entity_poly.type
_entity_poly.pdbx_seq_one_letter_code
_entity_poly.pdbx_strand_id
1 'polypeptide(L)'
;MSEKDEVQISELQTLISDGMSLVCAENNDENSQSAELPASAVDITNDFFMECKKLGNGELVMADDFQLSEAMSAIELMDPKMDIGMKAFDPSTAFENLVRTGRLNITNMDEREMVATMDAMLASLISWLEGNSIAQTLMTCVFLNHMESVTDSALSAFSYGVLELTTVFRHIIQMASVYEEEDFNGYAVQLDLLPLPKLTSSLKAAEIDLQRRIKRKPANQELLDAMLYRIQFVRLMLLSLSLLVQSPTNAYSRPNPHNYFRPNLEECALHLNILCLLLDKMESTMSLGLQPPGKNDENYAWLPAFEPDINRRQLPPTFPRNTKMVNRAETMRYLKKLCSKISSITTELPAKISNIEDIIDYLRNFSLADSCVLSRSLLQMVLFPSDDNILGRVQLSTVIIDSIRLFAAPPVLDSMSQAFSVEQCRECWEEFINDSVKVFLGVIQMFGLNPARQREKIVCCIEDFSTLQAEN
;
A
#
# COMPACT_ATOMS: atom_id res chain seq x y z
N MET A 1 -36.46 30.97 -4.09
CA MET A 1 -36.74 30.29 -2.82
C MET A 1 -36.89 31.37 -1.76
N SER A 2 -37.89 31.23 -0.89
CA SER A 2 -38.36 32.29 0.02
C SER A 2 -37.34 32.68 1.09
N GLU A 3 -37.33 33.96 1.45
CA GLU A 3 -36.65 34.65 2.57
C GLU A 3 -36.97 34.09 3.98
N LYS A 4 -37.01 32.78 4.19
CA LYS A 4 -37.43 32.19 5.48
C LYS A 4 -36.41 31.34 6.23
N ASP A 5 -35.21 31.14 5.71
CA ASP A 5 -34.18 30.30 6.36
C ASP A 5 -32.85 31.04 6.58
N GLU A 6 -32.88 32.34 6.88
CA GLU A 6 -31.71 33.02 7.47
C GLU A 6 -31.73 32.78 9.00
N VAL A 7 -30.87 31.88 9.46
CA VAL A 7 -30.59 31.68 10.89
C VAL A 7 -30.15 33.02 11.47
N GLN A 8 -30.88 33.52 12.47
CA GLN A 8 -30.57 34.82 13.05
C GLN A 8 -29.23 34.74 13.81
N ILE A 9 -28.42 35.79 13.76
CA ILE A 9 -27.12 35.89 14.46
C ILE A 9 -27.23 35.50 15.95
N SER A 10 -28.38 35.78 16.58
CA SER A 10 -28.68 35.37 17.95
C SER A 10 -28.78 33.85 18.12
N GLU A 11 -29.34 33.13 17.15
CA GLU A 11 -29.41 31.66 17.18
C GLU A 11 -28.01 31.05 17.01
N LEU A 12 -27.16 31.64 16.17
CA LEU A 12 -25.77 31.23 16.00
C LEU A 12 -24.96 31.42 17.29
N GLN A 13 -25.11 32.57 17.96
CA GLN A 13 -24.47 32.84 19.25
C GLN A 13 -24.93 31.89 20.36
N THR A 14 -26.21 31.51 20.34
CA THR A 14 -26.77 30.56 21.32
C THR A 14 -26.23 29.15 21.06
N LEU A 15 -26.18 28.72 19.79
CA LEU A 15 -25.59 27.44 19.38
C LEU A 15 -24.10 27.33 19.73
N ILE A 16 -23.33 28.43 19.58
CA ILE A 16 -21.91 28.48 19.97
C ILE A 16 -21.76 28.38 21.50
N SER A 17 -22.57 29.11 22.26
CA SER A 17 -22.55 29.07 23.73
C SER A 17 -22.94 27.69 24.28
N ASP A 18 -23.97 27.08 23.73
CA ASP A 18 -24.45 25.75 24.13
C ASP A 18 -23.47 24.65 23.70
N GLY A 19 -22.88 24.78 22.50
CA GLY A 19 -21.83 23.90 21.99
C GLY A 19 -20.55 23.95 22.84
N MET A 20 -20.08 25.15 23.22
CA MET A 20 -18.93 25.28 24.12
C MET A 20 -19.19 24.68 25.50
N SER A 21 -20.41 24.82 26.02
CA SER A 21 -20.80 24.25 27.31
C SER A 21 -20.82 22.72 27.30
N LEU A 22 -21.25 22.11 26.19
CA LEU A 22 -21.24 20.65 25.98
C LEU A 22 -19.82 20.10 25.81
N VAL A 23 -18.96 20.77 25.05
CA VAL A 23 -17.55 20.39 24.87
C VAL A 23 -16.76 20.46 26.18
N CYS A 24 -17.08 21.41 27.06
CA CYS A 24 -16.47 21.48 28.39
C CYS A 24 -16.98 20.40 29.36
N ALA A 25 -18.19 19.86 29.14
CA ALA A 25 -18.75 18.81 30.00
C ALA A 25 -18.24 17.40 29.64
N GLU A 26 -17.99 17.13 28.35
CA GLU A 26 -17.47 15.83 27.88
C GLU A 26 -15.97 15.62 28.14
N ASN A 27 -15.21 16.69 28.41
CA ASN A 27 -13.77 16.62 28.71
C ASN A 27 -13.45 16.30 30.20
N ASN A 28 -14.44 15.91 31.01
CA ASN A 28 -14.23 15.52 32.41
C ASN A 28 -13.92 14.03 32.63
N ASP A 29 -13.78 13.22 31.57
CA ASP A 29 -13.28 11.85 31.72
C ASP A 29 -11.75 11.82 31.74
N GLU A 30 -11.22 11.46 32.92
CA GLU A 30 -9.82 11.42 33.33
C GLU A 30 -8.97 10.44 32.48
N ASN A 31 -8.49 10.84 31.29
CA ASN A 31 -7.19 10.39 30.71
C ASN A 31 -6.85 10.97 29.32
N SER A 32 -6.94 12.28 29.15
CA SER A 32 -6.31 12.94 28.01
C SER A 32 -5.26 13.93 28.50
N GLN A 33 -4.03 13.80 27.99
CA GLN A 33 -2.96 14.77 28.21
C GLN A 33 -3.46 16.13 27.74
N SER A 34 -3.79 16.99 28.69
CA SER A 34 -4.24 18.36 28.45
C SER A 34 -3.10 19.13 27.80
N ALA A 35 -3.29 19.53 26.55
CA ALA A 35 -2.51 20.61 25.98
C ALA A 35 -2.78 21.86 26.85
N GLU A 36 -1.74 22.39 27.50
CA GLU A 36 -1.83 23.64 28.25
C GLU A 36 -2.29 24.76 27.30
N LEU A 37 -3.54 25.19 27.44
CA LEU A 37 -4.07 26.39 26.79
C LEU A 37 -3.21 27.59 27.21
N PRO A 38 -2.76 28.46 26.28
CA PRO A 38 -1.97 29.63 26.64
C PRO A 38 -2.73 30.51 27.64
N ALA A 39 -2.03 30.94 28.69
CA ALA A 39 -2.57 31.51 29.93
C ALA A 39 -3.30 32.88 29.81
N SER A 40 -3.63 33.36 28.61
CA SER A 40 -4.54 34.52 28.43
C SER A 40 -5.20 34.51 27.05
N ALA A 41 -6.26 33.73 26.88
CA ALA A 41 -7.16 33.92 25.74
C ALA A 41 -7.93 35.24 25.93
N VAL A 42 -7.82 36.16 24.97
CA VAL A 42 -8.62 37.40 24.92
C VAL A 42 -9.71 37.20 23.89
N ASP A 43 -10.97 37.37 24.30
CA ASP A 43 -12.11 37.31 23.39
C ASP A 43 -12.15 38.57 22.51
N ILE A 44 -12.00 38.39 21.20
CA ILE A 44 -12.04 39.45 20.19
C ILE A 44 -13.31 39.41 19.33
N THR A 45 -14.32 38.62 19.69
CA THR A 45 -15.49 38.36 18.84
C THR A 45 -16.20 39.65 18.44
N ASN A 46 -16.48 40.53 19.40
CA ASN A 46 -17.16 41.80 19.13
C ASN A 46 -16.32 42.74 18.28
N ASP A 47 -15.02 42.87 18.59
CA ASP A 47 -14.09 43.73 17.86
C ASP A 47 -13.94 43.27 16.40
N PHE A 48 -13.83 41.95 16.18
CA PHE A 48 -13.77 41.35 14.85
C PHE A 48 -15.02 41.67 14.02
N PHE A 49 -16.23 41.44 14.54
CA PHE A 49 -17.47 41.75 13.82
C PHE A 49 -17.67 43.26 13.60
N MET A 50 -17.15 44.14 14.47
CA MET A 50 -17.16 45.58 14.24
C MET A 50 -16.29 45.99 13.06
N GLU A 51 -15.11 45.39 12.91
CA GLU A 51 -14.21 45.64 11.77
C GLU A 51 -14.77 45.04 10.47
N CYS A 52 -15.35 43.84 10.49
CA CYS A 52 -15.97 43.22 9.31
C CYS A 52 -17.09 44.09 8.69
N LYS A 53 -17.84 44.85 9.50
CA LYS A 53 -18.89 45.77 9.01
C LYS A 53 -18.36 46.92 8.15
N LYS A 54 -17.04 47.17 8.17
CA LYS A 54 -16.41 48.20 7.34
C LYS A 54 -16.15 47.71 5.90
N LEU A 55 -16.22 46.40 5.66
CA LEU A 55 -16.02 45.80 4.34
C LEU A 55 -17.26 45.98 3.46
N GLY A 56 -17.04 46.36 2.20
CA GLY A 56 -18.06 46.41 1.17
C GLY A 56 -18.38 45.04 0.59
N ASN A 57 -19.49 44.95 -0.16
CA ASN A 57 -19.87 43.73 -0.85
C ASN A 57 -18.80 43.34 -1.89
N GLY A 58 -18.26 42.12 -1.77
CA GLY A 58 -17.22 41.60 -2.66
C GLY A 58 -15.79 41.93 -2.24
N GLU A 59 -15.59 42.65 -1.12
CA GLU A 59 -14.26 42.84 -0.53
C GLU A 59 -13.86 41.64 0.32
N LEU A 60 -12.58 41.25 0.22
CA LEU A 60 -11.98 40.13 0.94
C LEU A 60 -10.70 40.63 1.60
N VAL A 61 -10.50 40.28 2.87
CA VAL A 61 -9.25 40.54 3.59
C VAL A 61 -8.49 39.23 3.67
N MET A 62 -7.30 39.22 3.09
CA MET A 62 -6.42 38.06 2.99
C MET A 62 -4.97 38.53 2.97
N ALA A 63 -4.03 37.64 3.29
CA ALA A 63 -2.61 37.95 3.19
C ALA A 63 -2.20 38.15 1.73
N ASP A 64 -1.18 38.99 1.49
CA ASP A 64 -0.74 39.36 0.13
C ASP A 64 -0.21 38.17 -0.68
N ASP A 65 0.26 37.12 -0.01
CA ASP A 65 0.80 35.90 -0.59
C ASP A 65 -0.24 34.76 -0.72
N PHE A 66 -1.43 34.93 -0.15
CA PHE A 66 -2.49 33.92 -0.22
C PHE A 66 -3.18 33.94 -1.58
N GLN A 67 -3.40 32.77 -2.19
CA GLN A 67 -4.13 32.65 -3.45
C GLN A 67 -5.54 32.13 -3.21
N LEU A 68 -6.55 32.76 -3.82
CA LEU A 68 -7.95 32.31 -3.69
C LEU A 68 -8.18 30.88 -4.22
N SER A 69 -7.33 30.38 -5.11
CA SER A 69 -7.37 28.97 -5.54
C SER A 69 -7.07 27.99 -4.40
N GLU A 70 -6.29 28.40 -3.39
CA GLU A 70 -6.02 27.57 -2.21
C GLU A 70 -7.25 27.47 -1.30
N ALA A 71 -8.09 28.51 -1.27
CA ALA A 71 -9.35 28.46 -0.53
C ALA A 71 -10.37 27.46 -1.13
N MET A 72 -10.19 27.02 -2.39
CA MET A 72 -11.10 26.06 -3.03
C MET A 72 -11.05 24.66 -2.43
N SER A 73 -10.00 24.33 -1.66
CA SER A 73 -9.89 23.05 -0.93
C SER A 73 -10.29 23.15 0.54
N ALA A 74 -10.72 24.33 1.00
CA ALA A 74 -11.12 24.55 2.39
C ALA A 74 -12.35 23.73 2.77
N ILE A 75 -12.37 23.25 4.02
CA ILE A 75 -13.51 22.54 4.60
C ILE A 75 -14.43 23.56 5.26
N GLU A 76 -15.73 23.41 5.01
CA GLU A 76 -16.76 24.14 5.73
C GLU A 76 -17.20 23.34 6.97
N LEU A 77 -17.00 23.93 8.15
CA LEU A 77 -17.49 23.36 9.40
C LEU A 77 -19.01 23.41 9.43
N MET A 78 -19.63 22.43 10.10
CA MET A 78 -21.09 22.28 10.21
C MET A 78 -21.84 21.94 8.91
N ASP A 79 -21.16 21.79 7.77
CA ASP A 79 -21.76 21.22 6.56
C ASP A 79 -21.67 19.67 6.61
N PRO A 80 -22.78 18.92 6.59
CA PRO A 80 -22.75 17.45 6.68
C PRO A 80 -21.99 16.72 5.56
N LYS A 81 -21.73 17.37 4.42
CA LYS A 81 -21.00 16.81 3.27
C LYS A 81 -19.52 17.19 3.29
N MET A 82 -19.10 18.16 4.09
CA MET A 82 -17.71 18.62 4.16
C MET A 82 -17.07 18.35 5.52
N ASP A 83 -17.87 18.40 6.60
CA ASP A 83 -17.42 18.22 7.97
C ASP A 83 -17.66 16.78 8.45
N ILE A 84 -16.57 16.01 8.60
CA ILE A 84 -16.62 14.65 9.17
C ILE A 84 -17.05 14.63 10.64
N GLY A 85 -16.89 15.75 11.36
CA GLY A 85 -17.32 15.94 12.74
C GLY A 85 -18.84 15.97 12.92
N MET A 86 -19.59 16.26 11.85
CA MET A 86 -21.07 16.29 11.88
C MET A 86 -21.70 14.90 12.09
N LYS A 87 -20.94 13.82 11.84
CA LYS A 87 -21.36 12.47 12.21
C LYS A 87 -20.95 12.21 13.65
N ALA A 88 -21.91 12.00 14.55
CA ALA A 88 -21.62 11.62 15.93
C ALA A 88 -20.78 10.33 15.97
N PHE A 89 -19.78 10.27 16.85
CA PHE A 89 -19.08 9.01 17.12
C PHE A 89 -20.00 8.15 17.98
N ASP A 90 -20.19 6.88 17.63
CA ASP A 90 -20.87 5.94 18.51
C ASP A 90 -19.83 5.27 19.41
N PRO A 91 -19.76 5.58 20.71
CA PRO A 91 -18.80 4.94 21.61
C PRO A 91 -18.99 3.42 21.70
N SER A 92 -20.17 2.90 21.35
CA SER A 92 -20.47 1.46 21.39
C SER A 92 -19.61 0.64 20.42
N THR A 93 -19.04 1.28 19.39
CA THR A 93 -18.20 0.66 18.37
C THR A 93 -16.71 0.69 18.71
N ALA A 94 -16.33 1.34 19.81
CA ALA A 94 -14.96 1.31 20.34
C ALA A 94 -14.56 -0.12 20.77
N PHE A 95 -13.26 -0.42 20.65
CA PHE A 95 -12.70 -1.74 20.93
C PHE A 95 -13.10 -2.29 22.30
N GLU A 96 -12.93 -1.51 23.38
CA GLU A 96 -13.23 -1.97 24.73
C GLU A 96 -14.71 -2.30 24.91
N ASN A 97 -15.59 -1.53 24.26
CA ASN A 97 -17.04 -1.74 24.31
C ASN A 97 -17.49 -2.95 23.49
N LEU A 98 -16.91 -3.18 22.31
CA LEU A 98 -17.19 -4.37 21.51
C LEU A 98 -16.78 -5.66 22.24
N VAL A 99 -15.62 -5.65 22.92
CA VAL A 99 -15.16 -6.79 23.72
C VAL A 99 -16.03 -6.97 24.97
N ARG A 100 -16.30 -5.90 25.72
CA ARG A 100 -17.12 -5.93 26.94
C ARG A 100 -18.55 -6.40 26.70
N THR A 101 -19.15 -6.02 25.58
CA THR A 101 -20.51 -6.44 25.19
C THR A 101 -20.56 -7.84 24.59
N GLY A 102 -19.39 -8.46 24.35
CA GLY A 102 -19.28 -9.78 23.70
C GLY A 102 -19.60 -9.75 22.21
N ARG A 103 -19.72 -8.57 21.59
CA ARG A 103 -19.89 -8.43 20.13
C ARG A 103 -18.64 -8.86 19.39
N LEU A 104 -17.45 -8.56 19.93
CA LEU A 104 -16.17 -8.96 19.37
C LEU A 104 -15.49 -10.00 20.27
N ASN A 105 -15.18 -11.17 19.73
CA ASN A 105 -14.49 -12.23 20.45
C ASN A 105 -13.02 -12.36 20.00
N ILE A 106 -12.10 -11.94 20.87
CA ILE A 106 -10.65 -11.96 20.61
C ILE A 106 -9.92 -13.15 21.24
N THR A 107 -10.65 -14.07 21.88
CA THR A 107 -10.07 -15.17 22.68
C THR A 107 -10.35 -16.55 22.10
N ASN A 108 -11.55 -16.75 21.58
CA ASN A 108 -11.99 -18.00 20.98
C ASN A 108 -13.09 -17.68 19.97
N MET A 109 -12.71 -17.02 18.88
CA MET A 109 -13.61 -16.59 17.82
C MET A 109 -14.25 -17.82 17.15
N ASP A 110 -15.53 -17.72 16.79
CA ASP A 110 -16.21 -18.78 16.06
C ASP A 110 -15.48 -19.06 14.74
N GLU A 111 -15.38 -20.32 14.34
CA GLU A 111 -14.58 -20.72 13.17
C GLU A 111 -15.14 -20.15 11.85
N ARG A 112 -16.47 -19.98 11.75
CA ARG A 112 -17.07 -19.35 10.56
C ARG A 112 -16.81 -17.85 10.54
N GLU A 113 -16.86 -17.21 11.71
CA GLU A 113 -16.49 -15.81 11.87
C GLU A 113 -15.01 -15.59 11.55
N MET A 114 -14.13 -16.48 12.01
CA MET A 114 -12.70 -16.46 11.76
C MET A 114 -12.38 -16.52 10.26
N VAL A 115 -12.97 -17.47 9.54
CA VAL A 115 -12.78 -17.60 8.08
C VAL A 115 -13.21 -16.32 7.36
N ALA A 116 -14.38 -15.78 7.70
CA ALA A 116 -14.87 -14.54 7.09
C ALA A 116 -14.02 -13.32 7.44
N THR A 117 -13.53 -13.23 8.69
CA THR A 117 -12.63 -12.16 9.15
C THR A 117 -11.28 -12.22 8.43
N MET A 118 -10.71 -13.41 8.27
CA MET A 118 -9.47 -13.60 7.50
C MET A 118 -9.63 -13.14 6.04
N ASP A 119 -10.74 -13.51 5.40
CA ASP A 119 -11.03 -13.11 4.01
C ASP A 119 -11.26 -11.60 3.91
N ALA A 120 -11.99 -11.00 4.85
CA ALA A 120 -12.23 -9.57 4.92
C ALA A 120 -10.94 -8.77 5.13
N MET A 121 -10.00 -9.25 5.95
CA MET A 121 -8.69 -8.59 6.12
C MET A 121 -7.86 -8.62 4.83
N LEU A 122 -7.85 -9.74 4.10
CA LEU A 122 -7.20 -9.80 2.79
C LEU A 122 -7.88 -8.87 1.78
N ALA A 123 -9.21 -8.83 1.76
CA ALA A 123 -9.95 -7.92 0.89
C ALA A 123 -9.69 -6.44 1.21
N SER A 124 -9.55 -6.13 2.50
CA SER A 124 -9.18 -4.79 2.98
C SER A 124 -7.76 -4.40 2.56
N LEU A 125 -6.81 -5.33 2.66
CA LEU A 125 -5.44 -5.14 2.18
C LEU A 125 -5.41 -4.87 0.67
N ILE A 126 -6.18 -5.62 -0.13
CA ILE A 126 -6.28 -5.37 -1.58
C ILE A 126 -6.96 -4.04 -1.87
N SER A 127 -8.00 -3.67 -1.11
CA SER A 127 -8.67 -2.38 -1.26
C SER A 127 -7.72 -1.20 -1.05
N TRP A 128 -6.75 -1.33 -0.14
CA TRP A 128 -5.68 -0.36 0.06
C TRP A 128 -4.69 -0.32 -1.13
N LEU A 129 -4.33 -1.48 -1.69
CA LEU A 129 -3.48 -1.54 -2.90
C LEU A 129 -4.14 -0.92 -4.15
N GLU A 130 -5.46 -0.82 -4.18
CA GLU A 130 -6.24 -0.15 -5.23
C GLU A 130 -6.39 1.37 -4.99
N GLY A 131 -5.61 1.95 -4.07
CA GLY A 131 -5.49 3.40 -3.88
C GLY A 131 -6.34 3.99 -2.74
N ASN A 132 -7.15 3.19 -2.04
CA ASN A 132 -7.89 3.68 -0.87
C ASN A 132 -6.97 3.94 0.32
N SER A 133 -7.40 4.76 1.29
CA SER A 133 -6.65 4.95 2.54
C SER A 133 -6.63 3.66 3.37
N ILE A 134 -5.47 3.33 3.95
CA ILE A 134 -5.35 2.17 4.86
C ILE A 134 -6.24 2.32 6.11
N ALA A 135 -6.44 3.57 6.57
CA ALA A 135 -7.27 3.89 7.73
C ALA A 135 -8.76 3.55 7.50
N GLN A 136 -9.22 3.64 6.25
CA GLN A 136 -10.59 3.34 5.83
C GLN A 136 -10.76 1.93 5.23
N THR A 137 -9.71 1.12 5.23
CA THR A 137 -9.74 -0.25 4.71
C THR A 137 -9.25 -1.22 5.77
N LEU A 138 -7.98 -1.61 5.76
CA LEU A 138 -7.45 -2.63 6.67
C LEU A 138 -7.61 -2.25 8.14
N MET A 139 -7.35 -0.99 8.50
CA MET A 139 -7.41 -0.55 9.90
C MET A 139 -8.84 -0.40 10.43
N THR A 140 -9.87 -0.56 9.59
CA THR A 140 -11.27 -0.67 10.05
C THR A 140 -11.50 -1.96 10.85
N CYS A 141 -10.61 -2.95 10.70
CA CYS A 141 -10.57 -4.13 11.56
C CYS A 141 -10.10 -3.71 12.97
N VAL A 142 -11.03 -3.65 13.92
CA VAL A 142 -10.90 -2.90 15.18
C VAL A 142 -9.78 -3.43 16.08
N PHE A 143 -9.56 -4.74 16.09
CA PHE A 143 -8.53 -5.34 16.95
C PHE A 143 -7.11 -5.21 16.40
N LEU A 144 -6.91 -4.79 15.14
CA LEU A 144 -5.56 -4.62 14.58
C LEU A 144 -4.77 -3.49 15.28
N ASN A 145 -5.47 -2.53 15.89
CA ASN A 145 -4.85 -1.50 16.75
C ASN A 145 -4.62 -1.98 18.20
N HIS A 146 -5.08 -3.18 18.56
CA HIS A 146 -5.06 -3.71 19.93
C HIS A 146 -4.53 -5.15 19.94
N MET A 147 -3.52 -5.42 19.11
CA MET A 147 -2.99 -6.76 18.87
C MET A 147 -2.45 -7.46 20.12
N GLU A 148 -2.03 -6.69 21.14
CA GLU A 148 -1.61 -7.23 22.44
C GLU A 148 -2.74 -7.89 23.23
N SER A 149 -3.99 -7.48 22.98
CA SER A 149 -5.17 -8.02 23.67
C SER A 149 -5.71 -9.31 23.03
N VAL A 150 -5.29 -9.63 21.81
CA VAL A 150 -5.78 -10.81 21.06
C VAL A 150 -5.08 -12.07 21.57
N THR A 151 -5.86 -12.99 22.17
CA THR A 151 -5.32 -14.24 22.76
C THR A 151 -5.57 -15.48 21.91
N ASP A 152 -6.50 -15.42 20.95
CA ASP A 152 -6.65 -16.49 19.95
C ASP A 152 -5.38 -16.57 19.09
N SER A 153 -4.71 -17.73 19.12
CA SER A 153 -3.40 -17.90 18.49
C SER A 153 -3.46 -17.90 16.96
N ALA A 154 -4.53 -18.43 16.37
CA ALA A 154 -4.69 -18.46 14.92
C ALA A 154 -5.03 -17.07 14.38
N LEU A 155 -5.94 -16.37 15.05
CA LEU A 155 -6.28 -14.99 14.72
C LEU A 155 -5.06 -14.07 14.86
N SER A 156 -4.36 -14.15 15.99
CA SER A 156 -3.18 -13.32 16.26
C SER A 156 -2.09 -13.56 15.23
N ALA A 157 -1.73 -14.83 14.96
CA ALA A 157 -0.69 -15.16 13.99
C ALA A 157 -1.04 -14.68 12.57
N PHE A 158 -2.27 -14.92 12.12
CA PHE A 158 -2.72 -14.49 10.79
C PHE A 158 -2.74 -12.95 10.67
N SER A 159 -3.25 -12.26 11.70
CA SER A 159 -3.36 -10.79 11.71
C SER A 159 -2.00 -10.11 11.67
N TYR A 160 -1.04 -10.54 12.49
CA TYR A 160 0.34 -10.05 12.37
C TYR A 160 0.97 -10.38 11.01
N GLY A 161 0.61 -11.53 10.41
CA GLY A 161 1.07 -11.88 9.06
C GLY A 161 0.53 -10.92 7.98
N VAL A 162 -0.73 -10.49 8.10
CA VAL A 162 -1.34 -9.49 7.19
C VAL A 162 -0.70 -8.11 7.39
N LEU A 163 -0.44 -7.70 8.65
CA LEU A 163 0.27 -6.45 8.94
C LEU A 163 1.71 -6.45 8.39
N GLU A 164 2.40 -7.59 8.45
CA GLU A 164 3.72 -7.74 7.83
C GLU A 164 3.64 -7.68 6.30
N LEU A 165 2.66 -8.36 5.68
CA LEU A 165 2.44 -8.25 4.23
C LEU A 165 2.20 -6.80 3.80
N THR A 166 1.43 -6.05 4.59
CA THR A 166 1.20 -4.62 4.37
C THR A 166 2.51 -3.84 4.35
N THR A 167 3.40 -4.12 5.29
CA THR A 167 4.71 -3.46 5.39
C THR A 167 5.63 -3.83 4.22
N VAL A 168 5.66 -5.12 3.84
CA VAL A 168 6.44 -5.60 2.70
C VAL A 168 5.92 -5.00 1.38
N PHE A 169 4.61 -4.97 1.17
CA PHE A 169 4.00 -4.37 -0.03
C PHE A 169 4.28 -2.87 -0.11
N ARG A 170 4.14 -2.15 1.00
CA ARG A 170 4.50 -0.73 1.07
C ARG A 170 5.96 -0.50 0.68
N HIS A 171 6.86 -1.31 1.25
CA HIS A 171 8.29 -1.21 0.97
C HIS A 171 8.60 -1.44 -0.52
N ILE A 172 8.04 -2.48 -1.12
CA ILE A 172 8.24 -2.79 -2.55
C ILE A 172 7.79 -1.60 -3.42
N ILE A 173 6.60 -1.06 -3.17
CA ILE A 173 6.03 0.04 -3.97
C ILE A 173 6.86 1.33 -3.79
N GLN A 174 7.20 1.67 -2.54
CA GLN A 174 7.95 2.88 -2.23
C GLN A 174 9.39 2.84 -2.74
N MET A 175 10.09 1.71 -2.62
CA MET A 175 11.48 1.60 -3.08
C MET A 175 11.58 1.57 -4.60
N ALA A 176 10.61 0.96 -5.28
CA ALA A 176 10.62 0.96 -6.75
C ALA A 176 10.41 2.35 -7.34
N SER A 177 9.74 3.27 -6.63
CA SER A 177 9.49 4.65 -7.07
C SER A 177 8.83 4.73 -8.46
N VAL A 178 7.86 3.84 -8.73
CA VAL A 178 7.12 3.74 -9.99
C VAL A 178 5.60 3.81 -9.80
N TYR A 179 5.17 4.70 -8.90
CA TYR A 179 3.77 4.99 -8.61
C TYR A 179 3.58 6.48 -8.37
N GLU A 180 2.37 6.95 -8.62
CA GLU A 180 1.89 8.28 -8.22
C GLU A 180 0.83 8.14 -7.11
N GLU A 181 0.49 9.24 -6.42
CA GLU A 181 -0.51 9.21 -5.35
C GLU A 181 -1.91 8.72 -5.80
N GLU A 182 -2.22 8.88 -7.10
CA GLU A 182 -3.45 8.36 -7.71
C GLU A 182 -3.46 6.82 -7.83
N ASP A 183 -2.29 6.19 -7.93
CA ASP A 183 -2.14 4.74 -8.05
C ASP A 183 -2.16 4.05 -6.69
N PHE A 184 -1.56 4.68 -5.69
CA PHE A 184 -1.37 4.08 -4.37
C PHE A 184 -1.20 5.13 -3.28
N ASN A 185 -2.01 5.00 -2.23
CA ASN A 185 -1.86 5.80 -1.03
C ASN A 185 -0.90 5.13 -0.05
N GLY A 186 0.37 5.55 -0.11
CA GLY A 186 1.43 5.04 0.76
C GLY A 186 1.41 5.58 2.19
N TYR A 187 0.54 6.54 2.51
CA TYR A 187 0.40 7.05 3.87
C TYR A 187 -0.19 5.96 4.76
N ALA A 188 0.63 5.46 5.68
CA ALA A 188 0.23 4.40 6.58
C ALA A 188 0.55 4.77 8.02
N VAL A 189 -0.41 4.48 8.89
CA VAL A 189 -0.28 4.57 10.34
C VAL A 189 0.85 3.65 10.79
N GLN A 190 1.52 4.02 11.88
CA GLN A 190 2.49 3.15 12.52
C GLN A 190 1.80 1.83 12.90
N LEU A 191 2.28 0.72 12.34
CA LEU A 191 1.74 -0.60 12.59
C LEU A 191 2.51 -1.28 13.72
N ASP A 192 1.80 -1.91 14.63
CA ASP A 192 2.41 -2.74 15.68
C ASP A 192 2.78 -4.11 15.11
N LEU A 193 4.07 -4.31 14.86
CA LEU A 193 4.60 -5.51 14.22
C LEU A 193 5.34 -6.41 15.22
N LEU A 194 5.29 -7.72 14.97
CA LEU A 194 6.19 -8.66 15.63
C LEU A 194 7.54 -8.71 14.90
N PRO A 195 8.65 -8.93 15.61
CA PRO A 195 9.92 -9.25 14.97
C PRO A 195 9.77 -10.46 14.03
N LEU A 196 10.33 -10.37 12.82
CA LEU A 196 10.21 -11.39 11.76
C LEU A 196 10.43 -12.85 12.23
N PRO A 197 11.44 -13.18 13.06
CA PRO A 197 11.61 -14.54 13.57
C PRO A 197 10.43 -15.00 14.46
N LYS A 198 9.93 -14.09 15.31
CA LYS A 198 8.79 -14.36 16.20
C LYS A 198 7.52 -14.54 15.37
N LEU A 199 7.27 -13.69 14.38
CA LEU A 199 6.15 -13.82 13.46
C LEU A 199 6.18 -15.18 12.73
N THR A 200 7.32 -15.52 12.13
CA THR A 200 7.50 -16.79 11.42
C THR A 200 7.22 -17.99 12.32
N SER A 201 7.71 -17.96 13.56
CA SER A 201 7.45 -19.00 14.55
C SER A 201 5.97 -19.08 14.96
N SER A 202 5.29 -17.94 15.08
CA SER A 202 3.87 -17.83 15.43
C SER A 202 2.98 -18.42 14.34
N LEU A 203 3.18 -18.02 13.08
CA LEU A 203 2.47 -18.57 11.92
C LEU A 203 2.68 -20.09 11.83
N LYS A 204 3.91 -20.57 12.03
CA LYS A 204 4.20 -22.01 11.99
C LYS A 204 3.54 -22.77 13.14
N ALA A 205 3.53 -22.21 14.34
CA ALA A 205 2.88 -22.81 15.50
C ALA A 205 1.36 -22.93 15.27
N ALA A 206 0.72 -21.89 14.72
CA ALA A 206 -0.70 -21.91 14.37
C ALA A 206 -1.03 -22.99 13.32
N GLU A 207 -0.21 -23.13 12.25
CA GLU A 207 -0.37 -24.22 11.28
C GLU A 207 -0.31 -25.60 11.93
N ILE A 208 0.71 -25.84 12.77
CA ILE A 208 0.91 -27.14 13.42
C ILE A 208 -0.24 -27.45 14.40
N ASP A 209 -0.78 -26.43 15.07
CA ASP A 209 -1.93 -26.60 15.94
C ASP A 209 -3.19 -26.99 15.16
N LEU A 210 -3.52 -26.26 14.08
CA LEU A 210 -4.65 -26.61 13.21
C LEU A 210 -4.52 -28.01 12.61
N GLN A 211 -3.32 -28.36 12.11
CA GLN A 211 -3.05 -29.71 11.59
C GLN A 211 -3.25 -30.79 12.66
N ARG A 212 -2.87 -30.54 13.92
CA ARG A 212 -3.11 -31.47 15.02
C ARG A 212 -4.61 -31.63 15.32
N ARG A 213 -5.38 -30.54 15.27
CA ARG A 213 -6.85 -30.57 15.44
C ARG A 213 -7.51 -31.35 14.30
N ILE A 214 -7.13 -31.08 13.04
CA ILE A 214 -7.65 -31.77 11.84
C ILE A 214 -7.37 -33.28 11.88
N LYS A 215 -6.18 -33.70 12.34
CA LYS A 215 -5.84 -35.14 12.48
C LYS A 215 -6.78 -35.91 13.40
N ARG A 216 -7.47 -35.23 14.33
CA ARG A 216 -8.47 -35.85 15.21
C ARG A 216 -9.82 -36.06 14.50
N LYS A 217 -9.95 -35.64 13.23
CA LYS A 217 -11.15 -35.71 12.40
C LYS A 217 -12.40 -35.15 13.09
N PRO A 218 -12.35 -33.88 13.53
CA PRO A 218 -13.49 -33.27 14.20
C PRO A 218 -14.61 -32.99 13.19
N ALA A 219 -15.83 -32.78 13.67
CA ALA A 219 -17.00 -32.56 12.81
C ALA A 219 -16.88 -31.29 11.93
N ASN A 220 -16.11 -30.31 12.39
CA ASN A 220 -15.84 -29.02 11.74
C ASN A 220 -14.55 -29.02 10.91
N GLN A 221 -14.11 -30.19 10.44
CA GLN A 221 -12.83 -30.32 9.73
C GLN A 221 -12.68 -29.34 8.55
N GLU A 222 -13.74 -29.13 7.76
CA GLU A 222 -13.70 -28.23 6.59
C GLU A 222 -13.39 -26.77 6.96
N LEU A 223 -13.89 -26.29 8.11
CA LEU A 223 -13.60 -24.94 8.62
C LEU A 223 -12.14 -24.82 9.08
N LEU A 224 -11.63 -25.85 9.76
CA LEU A 224 -10.23 -25.89 10.17
C LEU A 224 -9.28 -25.94 8.96
N ASP A 225 -9.66 -26.70 7.93
CA ASP A 225 -8.94 -26.75 6.64
C ASP A 225 -8.95 -25.35 5.98
N ALA A 226 -10.10 -24.67 5.95
CA ALA A 226 -10.23 -23.32 5.41
C ALA A 226 -9.32 -22.31 6.13
N MET A 227 -9.28 -22.33 7.46
CA MET A 227 -8.38 -21.50 8.28
C MET A 227 -6.90 -21.82 7.99
N LEU A 228 -6.57 -23.12 7.90
CA LEU A 228 -5.21 -23.57 7.62
C LEU A 228 -4.70 -23.05 6.27
N TYR A 229 -5.53 -23.08 5.22
CA TYR A 229 -5.13 -22.60 3.89
C TYR A 229 -4.77 -21.11 3.90
N ARG A 230 -5.53 -20.28 4.63
CA ARG A 230 -5.30 -18.83 4.77
C ARG A 230 -3.98 -18.54 5.50
N ILE A 231 -3.73 -19.22 6.62
CA ILE A 231 -2.47 -19.08 7.37
C ILE A 231 -1.27 -19.54 6.53
N GLN A 232 -1.41 -20.69 5.85
CA GLN A 232 -0.36 -21.21 4.95
C GLN A 232 -0.07 -20.25 3.81
N PHE A 233 -1.11 -19.64 3.22
CA PHE A 233 -0.97 -18.66 2.16
C PHE A 233 -0.17 -17.45 2.63
N VAL A 234 -0.56 -16.80 3.73
CA VAL A 234 0.14 -15.62 4.25
C VAL A 234 1.60 -15.93 4.59
N ARG A 235 1.87 -17.04 5.29
CA ARG A 235 3.24 -17.42 5.63
C ARG A 235 4.09 -17.69 4.39
N LEU A 236 3.56 -18.43 3.42
CA LEU A 236 4.31 -18.79 2.22
C LEU A 236 4.51 -17.58 1.30
N MET A 237 3.54 -16.65 1.23
CA MET A 237 3.65 -15.41 0.49
C MET A 237 4.76 -14.51 1.06
N LEU A 238 4.82 -14.35 2.39
CA LEU A 238 5.91 -13.63 3.06
C LEU A 238 7.28 -14.24 2.75
N LEU A 239 7.38 -15.58 2.81
CA LEU A 239 8.61 -16.30 2.49
C LEU A 239 9.00 -16.08 1.01
N SER A 240 8.07 -16.21 0.08
CA SER A 240 8.30 -15.95 -1.35
C SER A 240 8.82 -14.55 -1.60
N LEU A 241 8.22 -13.52 -0.99
CA LEU A 241 8.67 -12.13 -1.17
C LEU A 241 10.06 -11.91 -0.60
N SER A 242 10.40 -12.54 0.54
CA SER A 242 11.75 -12.45 1.12
C SER A 242 12.85 -13.07 0.25
N LEU A 243 12.49 -13.96 -0.68
CA LEU A 243 13.41 -14.50 -1.68
C LEU A 243 13.62 -13.55 -2.86
N LEU A 244 12.70 -12.60 -3.08
CA LEU A 244 12.70 -11.72 -4.25
C LEU A 244 13.19 -10.31 -3.95
N VAL A 245 12.94 -9.81 -2.74
CA VAL A 245 13.32 -8.46 -2.33
C VAL A 245 14.01 -8.46 -0.97
N GLN A 246 14.94 -7.53 -0.78
CA GLN A 246 15.63 -7.37 0.49
C GLN A 246 14.64 -6.91 1.57
N SER A 247 14.78 -7.47 2.77
CA SER A 247 13.91 -7.11 3.90
C SER A 247 14.08 -5.63 4.29
N PRO A 248 12.97 -4.92 4.62
CA PRO A 248 13.01 -3.52 5.05
C PRO A 248 13.94 -3.28 6.25
N THR A 249 14.04 -4.24 7.17
CA THR A 249 14.91 -4.16 8.36
C THR A 249 16.40 -4.21 8.05
N ASN A 250 16.80 -4.77 6.90
CA ASN A 250 18.20 -4.89 6.50
C ASN A 250 18.64 -3.81 5.49
N ALA A 251 17.72 -3.00 4.98
CA ALA A 251 18.01 -1.97 3.97
C ALA A 251 18.97 -0.87 4.47
N TYR A 252 19.08 -0.68 5.79
CA TYR A 252 19.95 0.34 6.41
C TYR A 252 21.28 -0.19 6.95
N SER A 253 21.56 -1.48 6.77
CA SER A 253 22.87 -2.04 7.15
C SER A 253 23.93 -1.58 6.13
N ARG A 254 25.10 -1.13 6.59
CA ARG A 254 26.18 -0.68 5.69
C ARG A 254 26.42 -1.73 4.59
N PRO A 255 26.46 -1.33 3.31
CA PRO A 255 26.71 -2.26 2.22
C PRO A 255 28.05 -2.94 2.46
N ASN A 256 28.02 -4.25 2.67
CA ASN A 256 29.22 -5.07 2.62
C ASN A 256 29.47 -5.37 1.14
N PRO A 257 30.59 -4.93 0.54
CA PRO A 257 30.86 -5.10 -0.89
C PRO A 257 30.92 -6.56 -1.35
N HIS A 258 30.88 -7.52 -0.42
CA HIS A 258 30.89 -8.95 -0.72
C HIS A 258 29.54 -9.66 -0.52
N ASN A 259 28.47 -8.96 -0.15
CA ASN A 259 27.18 -9.61 0.16
C ASN A 259 25.96 -8.82 -0.33
N TYR A 260 25.91 -8.55 -1.63
CA TYR A 260 24.72 -7.96 -2.27
C TYR A 260 23.57 -8.97 -2.31
N PHE A 261 22.36 -8.48 -2.04
CA PHE A 261 21.16 -9.28 -2.14
C PHE A 261 20.96 -9.75 -3.59
N ARG A 262 20.59 -11.02 -3.76
CA ARG A 262 20.28 -11.62 -5.06
C ARG A 262 18.95 -12.35 -4.97
N PRO A 263 18.00 -12.08 -5.87
CA PRO A 263 16.72 -12.76 -5.85
C PRO A 263 16.90 -14.25 -6.15
N ASN A 264 16.27 -15.10 -5.33
CA ASN A 264 16.22 -16.55 -5.55
C ASN A 264 14.93 -16.91 -6.29
N LEU A 265 14.99 -16.77 -7.62
CA LEU A 265 13.85 -16.98 -8.52
C LEU A 265 13.40 -18.45 -8.55
N GLU A 266 14.34 -19.40 -8.51
CA GLU A 266 14.06 -20.83 -8.60
C GLU A 266 13.26 -21.32 -7.39
N GLU A 267 13.71 -21.01 -6.17
CA GLU A 267 13.00 -21.39 -4.95
C GLU A 267 11.64 -20.68 -4.85
N CYS A 268 11.57 -19.40 -5.25
CA CYS A 268 10.30 -18.67 -5.26
C CYS A 268 9.30 -19.27 -6.26
N ALA A 269 9.74 -19.73 -7.44
CA ALA A 269 8.87 -20.40 -8.40
C ALA A 269 8.23 -21.68 -7.82
N LEU A 270 8.99 -22.45 -7.03
CA LEU A 270 8.45 -23.63 -6.32
C LEU A 270 7.38 -23.24 -5.31
N HIS A 271 7.59 -22.16 -4.55
CA HIS A 271 6.59 -21.64 -3.61
C HIS A 271 5.32 -21.17 -4.33
N LEU A 272 5.44 -20.52 -5.48
CA LEU A 272 4.28 -20.02 -6.23
C LEU A 272 3.37 -21.13 -6.74
N ASN A 273 3.91 -22.28 -7.12
CA ASN A 273 3.09 -23.46 -7.47
C ASN A 273 2.18 -23.87 -6.30
N ILE A 274 2.70 -23.83 -5.07
CA ILE A 274 1.93 -24.14 -3.86
C ILE A 274 0.94 -23.01 -3.54
N LEU A 275 1.34 -21.74 -3.67
CA LEU A 275 0.47 -20.59 -3.45
C LEU A 275 -0.75 -20.60 -4.38
N CYS A 276 -0.58 -20.92 -5.66
CA CYS A 276 -1.70 -21.06 -6.60
C CYS A 276 -2.69 -22.15 -6.16
N LEU A 277 -2.19 -23.32 -5.72
CA LEU A 277 -3.03 -24.39 -5.17
C LEU A 277 -3.74 -23.98 -3.88
N LEU A 278 -3.09 -23.19 -3.02
CA LEU A 278 -3.71 -22.65 -1.81
C LEU A 278 -4.82 -21.66 -2.14
N LEU A 279 -4.63 -20.80 -3.14
CA LEU A 279 -5.66 -19.86 -3.59
C LEU A 279 -6.91 -20.59 -4.12
N ASP A 280 -6.75 -21.67 -4.88
CA ASP A 280 -7.88 -22.49 -5.34
C ASP A 280 -8.65 -23.11 -4.15
N LYS A 281 -7.93 -23.53 -3.11
CA LYS A 281 -8.54 -24.06 -1.88
C LYS A 281 -9.19 -22.97 -1.02
N MET A 282 -8.60 -21.78 -0.95
CA MET A 282 -9.19 -20.63 -0.26
C MET A 282 -10.49 -20.22 -0.92
N GLU A 283 -10.51 -20.14 -2.26
CA GLU A 283 -11.71 -19.82 -3.03
C GLU A 283 -12.80 -20.87 -2.85
N SER A 284 -12.48 -22.17 -2.91
CA SER A 284 -13.46 -23.24 -2.73
C SER A 284 -14.04 -23.35 -1.32
N THR A 285 -13.33 -22.81 -0.31
CA THR A 285 -13.75 -22.81 1.10
C THR A 285 -14.31 -21.48 1.60
N MET A 286 -14.34 -20.44 0.75
CA MET A 286 -14.81 -19.10 1.09
C MET A 286 -16.27 -19.06 1.58
N SER A 287 -17.13 -19.93 1.05
CA SER A 287 -18.54 -20.02 1.43
C SER A 287 -18.78 -20.60 2.83
N LEU A 288 -17.77 -21.22 3.44
CA LEU A 288 -17.89 -21.83 4.78
C LEU A 288 -17.94 -20.77 5.89
N GLY A 289 -17.28 -19.62 5.67
CA GLY A 289 -17.32 -18.48 6.58
C GLY A 289 -18.71 -17.85 6.69
N LEU A 290 -18.86 -16.92 7.63
CA LEU A 290 -20.05 -16.07 7.70
C LEU A 290 -20.27 -15.35 6.36
N GLN A 291 -21.55 -15.14 6.04
CA GLN A 291 -21.99 -14.51 4.80
C GLN A 291 -22.71 -13.20 5.12
N PRO A 292 -22.59 -12.18 4.26
CA PRO A 292 -23.30 -10.94 4.43
C PRO A 292 -24.81 -11.18 4.46
N PRO A 293 -25.59 -10.35 5.17
CA PRO A 293 -27.05 -10.40 5.15
C PRO A 293 -27.63 -10.23 3.74
N GLY A 294 -26.91 -9.53 2.85
CA GLY A 294 -27.23 -9.33 1.44
C GLY A 294 -26.36 -10.17 0.48
N LYS A 295 -26.27 -9.73 -0.78
CA LYS A 295 -25.41 -10.37 -1.80
C LYS A 295 -24.04 -9.71 -1.97
N ASN A 296 -23.75 -8.64 -1.25
CA ASN A 296 -22.52 -7.87 -1.40
C ASN A 296 -21.82 -7.73 -0.05
N ASP A 297 -20.49 -7.80 -0.07
CA ASP A 297 -19.66 -7.65 1.15
C ASP A 297 -19.62 -6.18 1.63
N GLU A 298 -19.96 -5.22 0.76
CA GLU A 298 -19.98 -3.77 1.02
C GLU A 298 -18.66 -3.25 1.60
N ASN A 299 -18.65 -2.82 2.86
CA ASN A 299 -17.48 -2.38 3.63
C ASN A 299 -17.21 -3.30 4.83
N TYR A 300 -17.73 -4.52 4.81
CA TYR A 300 -17.61 -5.53 5.86
C TYR A 300 -18.17 -5.16 7.25
N ALA A 301 -18.89 -4.05 7.42
CA ALA A 301 -19.48 -3.64 8.70
C ALA A 301 -20.49 -4.65 9.32
N TRP A 302 -20.91 -5.65 8.54
CA TRP A 302 -21.72 -6.77 9.02
C TRP A 302 -20.91 -7.81 9.82
N LEU A 303 -19.58 -7.78 9.73
CA LEU A 303 -18.68 -8.58 10.57
C LEU A 303 -18.39 -7.82 11.87
N PRO A 304 -18.45 -8.47 13.05
CA PRO A 304 -18.21 -7.78 14.31
C PRO A 304 -16.80 -7.18 14.46
N ALA A 305 -15.83 -7.71 13.72
CA ALA A 305 -14.46 -7.23 13.71
C ALA A 305 -14.25 -5.91 12.95
N PHE A 306 -15.19 -5.47 12.12
CA PHE A 306 -15.01 -4.34 11.21
C PHE A 306 -15.92 -3.16 11.57
N GLU A 307 -15.30 -2.01 11.82
CA GLU A 307 -15.98 -0.73 12.05
C GLU A 307 -15.41 0.33 11.09
N PRO A 308 -16.13 0.65 9.99
CA PRO A 308 -15.65 1.58 8.96
C PRO A 308 -15.29 2.98 9.47
N ASP A 309 -15.98 3.45 10.51
CA ASP A 309 -15.83 4.82 11.01
C ASP A 309 -14.80 4.94 12.16
N ILE A 310 -14.17 3.84 12.59
CA ILE A 310 -13.32 3.81 13.79
C ILE A 310 -12.12 4.76 13.71
N ASN A 311 -11.52 4.89 12.52
CA ASN A 311 -10.32 5.72 12.30
C ASN A 311 -10.63 7.07 11.66
N ARG A 312 -11.86 7.58 11.74
CA ARG A 312 -12.25 8.86 11.12
C ARG A 312 -11.34 10.05 11.51
N ARG A 313 -10.78 10.03 12.72
CA ARG A 313 -9.86 11.06 13.23
C ARG A 313 -8.45 10.98 12.63
N GLN A 314 -8.09 9.87 11.99
CA GLN A 314 -6.80 9.66 11.32
C GLN A 314 -6.84 10.05 9.83
N LEU A 315 -8.02 10.42 9.32
CA LEU A 315 -8.17 10.81 7.93
C LEU A 315 -7.65 12.23 7.70
N PRO A 316 -7.03 12.50 6.54
CA PRO A 316 -6.66 13.87 6.19
C PRO A 316 -7.91 14.75 6.13
N PRO A 317 -7.75 16.08 6.31
CA PRO A 317 -8.84 17.04 6.18
C PRO A 317 -9.35 17.01 4.73
N THR A 318 -10.30 16.13 4.47
CA THR A 318 -10.91 15.87 3.18
C THR A 318 -12.38 15.59 3.39
N PHE A 319 -13.18 15.75 2.33
CA PHE A 319 -14.61 15.48 2.40
C PHE A 319 -14.88 14.02 2.81
N PRO A 320 -15.91 13.77 3.65
CA PRO A 320 -16.37 12.43 3.96
C PRO A 320 -16.63 11.60 2.70
N ARG A 321 -15.89 10.50 2.54
CA ARG A 321 -16.05 9.54 1.43
C ARG A 321 -16.39 8.16 1.96
N ASN A 322 -17.41 7.54 1.36
CA ASN A 322 -17.69 6.13 1.58
C ASN A 322 -16.71 5.29 0.75
N THR A 323 -15.74 4.69 1.43
CA THR A 323 -14.75 3.81 0.79
C THR A 323 -15.44 2.54 0.29
N LYS A 324 -15.37 2.32 -1.03
CA LYS A 324 -15.84 1.07 -1.63
C LYS A 324 -14.74 0.02 -1.49
N MET A 325 -15.00 -1.00 -0.69
CA MET A 325 -14.06 -2.12 -0.54
C MET A 325 -14.26 -3.16 -1.64
N VAL A 326 -13.16 -3.82 -1.99
CA VAL A 326 -13.13 -4.97 -2.88
C VAL A 326 -13.83 -6.14 -2.17
N ASN A 327 -14.65 -6.91 -2.88
CA ASN A 327 -15.32 -8.08 -2.30
C ASN A 327 -14.41 -9.31 -2.26
N ARG A 328 -14.81 -10.37 -1.54
CA ARG A 328 -13.97 -11.57 -1.37
C ARG A 328 -13.66 -12.29 -2.70
N ALA A 329 -14.60 -12.33 -3.63
CA ALA A 329 -14.41 -12.97 -4.94
C ALA A 329 -13.42 -12.20 -5.84
N GLU A 330 -13.53 -10.86 -5.86
CA GLU A 330 -12.57 -9.99 -6.54
C GLU A 330 -11.19 -10.06 -5.90
N THR A 331 -11.12 -10.19 -4.58
CA THR A 331 -9.87 -10.41 -3.84
C THR A 331 -9.18 -11.69 -4.29
N MET A 332 -9.90 -12.81 -4.41
CA MET A 332 -9.31 -14.06 -4.92
C MET A 332 -8.79 -13.91 -6.36
N ARG A 333 -9.56 -13.22 -7.22
CA ARG A 333 -9.13 -12.94 -8.60
C ARG A 333 -7.85 -12.09 -8.63
N TYR A 334 -7.78 -11.06 -7.79
CA TYR A 334 -6.61 -10.19 -7.67
C TYR A 334 -5.38 -10.97 -7.19
N LEU A 335 -5.52 -11.77 -6.13
CA LEU A 335 -4.41 -12.57 -5.58
C LEU A 335 -3.90 -13.62 -6.58
N LYS A 336 -4.80 -14.29 -7.32
CA LYS A 336 -4.42 -15.24 -8.39
C LYS A 336 -3.63 -14.55 -9.51
N LYS A 337 -4.10 -13.38 -9.94
CA LYS A 337 -3.43 -12.53 -10.93
C LYS A 337 -2.05 -12.08 -10.43
N LEU A 338 -1.95 -11.65 -9.18
CA LEU A 338 -0.68 -11.29 -8.55
C LEU A 338 0.28 -12.49 -8.54
N CYS A 339 -0.13 -13.66 -8.05
CA CYS A 339 0.71 -14.87 -8.07
C CYS A 339 1.15 -15.26 -9.48
N SER A 340 0.27 -15.14 -10.49
CA SER A 340 0.63 -15.35 -11.90
C SER A 340 1.69 -14.37 -12.38
N LYS A 341 1.59 -13.09 -12.01
CA LYS A 341 2.60 -12.07 -12.33
C LYS A 341 3.95 -12.36 -11.67
N ILE A 342 3.95 -12.70 -10.38
CA ILE A 342 5.19 -13.11 -9.70
C ILE A 342 5.77 -14.37 -10.36
N SER A 343 4.91 -15.29 -10.84
CA SER A 343 5.36 -16.50 -11.54
C SER A 343 6.10 -16.16 -12.83
N SER A 344 5.57 -15.25 -13.65
CA SER A 344 6.27 -14.75 -14.85
C SER A 344 7.61 -14.12 -14.48
N ILE A 345 7.69 -13.30 -13.42
CA ILE A 345 8.98 -12.75 -12.94
C ILE A 345 9.97 -13.87 -12.60
N THR A 346 9.52 -14.93 -11.93
CA THR A 346 10.42 -16.01 -11.50
C THR A 346 10.83 -16.99 -12.59
N THR A 347 10.00 -17.16 -13.63
CA THR A 347 10.17 -18.24 -14.62
C THR A 347 10.51 -17.75 -16.02
N GLU A 348 10.05 -16.57 -16.42
CA GLU A 348 10.22 -16.03 -17.78
C GLU A 348 11.34 -14.99 -17.84
N LEU A 349 11.42 -14.08 -16.86
CA LEU A 349 12.42 -13.01 -16.81
C LEU A 349 13.88 -13.51 -17.01
N PRO A 350 14.34 -14.62 -16.41
CA PRO A 350 15.73 -15.09 -16.59
C PRO A 350 16.11 -15.36 -18.05
N ALA A 351 15.14 -15.70 -18.90
CA ALA A 351 15.36 -15.95 -20.32
C ALA A 351 15.24 -14.67 -21.18
N LYS A 352 14.94 -13.53 -20.57
CA LYS A 352 14.65 -12.25 -21.24
C LYS A 352 15.65 -11.14 -20.90
N ILE A 353 16.76 -11.48 -20.25
CA ILE A 353 17.80 -10.52 -19.82
C ILE A 353 19.09 -10.62 -20.63
N SER A 354 19.05 -11.24 -21.81
CA SER A 354 20.25 -11.46 -22.64
C SER A 354 20.71 -10.22 -23.41
N ASN A 355 19.79 -9.32 -23.75
CA ASN A 355 20.04 -8.08 -24.49
C ASN A 355 19.00 -7.03 -24.06
N ILE A 356 19.24 -5.76 -24.37
CA ILE A 356 18.38 -4.66 -23.89
C ILE A 356 16.99 -4.70 -24.54
N GLU A 357 16.90 -5.18 -25.77
CA GLU A 357 15.67 -5.28 -26.55
C GLU A 357 14.69 -6.28 -25.91
N ASP A 358 15.16 -7.47 -25.56
CA ASP A 358 14.38 -8.51 -24.88
C ASP A 358 13.91 -8.06 -23.49
N ILE A 359 14.75 -7.30 -22.77
CA ILE A 359 14.38 -6.72 -21.46
C ILE A 359 13.22 -5.75 -21.65
N ILE A 360 13.35 -4.80 -22.58
CA ILE A 360 12.33 -3.80 -22.88
C ILE A 360 11.02 -4.46 -23.34
N ASP A 361 11.10 -5.44 -24.24
CA ASP A 361 9.92 -6.16 -24.72
C ASP A 361 9.22 -6.93 -23.59
N TYR A 362 9.99 -7.58 -22.70
CA TYR A 362 9.42 -8.23 -21.53
C TYR A 362 8.72 -7.24 -20.60
N LEU A 363 9.38 -6.13 -20.25
CA LEU A 363 8.82 -5.08 -19.38
C LEU A 363 7.53 -4.50 -19.96
N ARG A 364 7.53 -4.19 -21.27
CA ARG A 364 6.37 -3.68 -21.99
C ARG A 364 5.20 -4.66 -21.93
N ASN A 365 5.44 -5.92 -22.29
CA ASN A 365 4.41 -6.96 -22.27
C ASN A 365 3.89 -7.21 -20.86
N PHE A 366 4.78 -7.22 -19.86
CA PHE A 366 4.41 -7.39 -18.46
C PHE A 366 3.49 -6.26 -17.98
N SER A 367 3.84 -5.02 -18.31
CA SER A 367 3.06 -3.84 -17.94
C SER A 367 1.67 -3.84 -18.58
N LEU A 368 1.58 -4.16 -19.88
CA LEU A 368 0.32 -4.14 -20.63
C LEU A 368 -0.61 -5.30 -20.28
N ALA A 369 -0.06 -6.43 -19.82
CA ALA A 369 -0.82 -7.63 -19.53
C ALA A 369 -1.52 -7.57 -18.14
N ASP A 370 -2.34 -6.56 -17.89
CA ASP A 370 -3.12 -6.40 -16.65
C ASP A 370 -2.20 -6.51 -15.40
N SER A 371 -1.27 -5.58 -15.25
CA SER A 371 -0.39 -5.50 -14.08
C SER A 371 -0.98 -4.55 -13.01
N CYS A 372 -0.58 -4.71 -11.75
CA CYS A 372 -0.95 -3.80 -10.67
C CYS A 372 0.29 -3.06 -10.16
N VAL A 373 0.10 -1.99 -9.38
CA VAL A 373 1.20 -1.18 -8.83
C VAL A 373 2.23 -2.03 -8.10
N LEU A 374 1.77 -3.00 -7.30
CA LEU A 374 2.64 -3.92 -6.57
C LEU A 374 3.46 -4.83 -7.51
N SER A 375 2.85 -5.42 -8.54
CA SER A 375 3.56 -6.34 -9.42
C SER A 375 4.54 -5.63 -10.35
N ARG A 376 4.20 -4.43 -10.81
CA ARG A 376 5.12 -3.55 -11.56
C ARG A 376 6.32 -3.15 -10.69
N SER A 377 6.05 -2.71 -9.46
CA SER A 377 7.10 -2.32 -8.50
C SER A 377 8.01 -3.50 -8.14
N LEU A 378 7.43 -4.68 -7.91
CA LEU A 378 8.20 -5.90 -7.62
C LEU A 378 9.11 -6.28 -8.80
N LEU A 379 8.65 -6.17 -10.04
CA LEU A 379 9.48 -6.44 -11.22
C LEU A 379 10.70 -5.51 -11.27
N GLN A 380 10.53 -4.21 -10.99
CA GLN A 380 11.65 -3.25 -10.93
C GLN A 380 12.66 -3.65 -9.84
N MET A 381 12.17 -3.96 -8.63
CA MET A 381 13.01 -4.37 -7.50
C MET A 381 13.72 -5.72 -7.70
N VAL A 382 13.12 -6.65 -8.46
CA VAL A 382 13.76 -7.92 -8.80
C VAL A 382 14.80 -7.73 -9.89
N LEU A 383 14.49 -6.92 -10.91
CA LEU A 383 15.39 -6.64 -12.02
C LEU A 383 16.65 -5.90 -11.54
N PHE A 384 16.50 -4.91 -10.65
CA PHE A 384 17.59 -4.11 -10.07
C PHE A 384 17.49 -4.09 -8.54
N PRO A 385 18.03 -5.09 -7.84
CA PRO A 385 17.83 -5.22 -6.38
C PRO A 385 18.55 -4.17 -5.52
N SER A 386 19.60 -3.52 -6.01
CA SER A 386 20.39 -2.57 -5.20
C SER A 386 21.13 -1.53 -6.05
N ASP A 387 21.54 -1.90 -7.24
CA ASP A 387 22.30 -1.08 -8.20
C ASP A 387 21.86 -1.42 -9.63
N ASP A 388 22.58 -0.90 -10.62
CA ASP A 388 22.37 -1.19 -12.04
C ASP A 388 22.90 -2.57 -12.47
N ASN A 389 23.09 -3.50 -11.53
CA ASN A 389 23.28 -4.92 -11.83
C ASN A 389 21.95 -5.65 -11.98
N ILE A 390 21.70 -6.14 -13.19
CA ILE A 390 20.57 -7.00 -13.52
C ILE A 390 20.61 -8.26 -12.65
N LEU A 391 19.53 -8.49 -11.90
CA LEU A 391 19.37 -9.56 -10.90
C LEU A 391 20.51 -9.61 -9.86
N GLY A 392 21.22 -8.50 -9.62
CA GLY A 392 22.39 -8.43 -8.75
C GLY A 392 23.60 -9.24 -9.27
N ARG A 393 23.68 -9.48 -10.59
CA ARG A 393 24.69 -10.35 -11.22
C ARG A 393 25.47 -9.70 -12.35
N VAL A 394 24.79 -9.05 -13.30
CA VAL A 394 25.39 -8.55 -14.54
C VAL A 394 25.15 -7.05 -14.67
N GLN A 395 26.19 -6.27 -14.85
CA GLN A 395 26.10 -4.83 -15.03
C GLN A 395 25.29 -4.51 -16.30
N LEU A 396 24.33 -3.58 -16.22
CA LEU A 396 23.51 -3.17 -17.35
C LEU A 396 24.36 -2.70 -18.55
N SER A 397 25.48 -2.03 -18.29
CA SER A 397 26.43 -1.60 -19.33
C SER A 397 26.94 -2.76 -20.18
N THR A 398 27.16 -3.94 -19.59
CA THR A 398 27.62 -5.13 -20.33
C THR A 398 26.57 -5.59 -21.32
N VAL A 399 25.30 -5.59 -20.90
CA VAL A 399 24.17 -5.97 -21.76
C VAL A 399 23.98 -4.97 -22.90
N ILE A 400 24.11 -3.67 -22.63
CA ILE A 400 24.05 -2.62 -23.66
C ILE A 400 25.20 -2.76 -24.66
N ILE A 401 26.44 -2.97 -24.19
CA ILE A 401 27.61 -3.18 -25.04
C ILE A 401 27.38 -4.40 -25.96
N ASP A 402 26.84 -5.49 -25.44
CA ASP A 402 26.57 -6.70 -26.24
C ASP A 402 25.46 -6.46 -27.28
N SER A 403 24.39 -5.74 -26.95
CA SER A 403 23.38 -5.31 -27.92
C SER A 403 24.00 -4.46 -29.04
N ILE A 404 24.81 -3.45 -28.71
CA ILE A 404 25.48 -2.60 -29.71
C ILE A 404 26.45 -3.42 -30.57
N ARG A 405 27.21 -4.35 -29.96
CA ARG A 405 28.12 -5.25 -30.67
C ARG A 405 27.38 -6.09 -31.69
N LEU A 406 26.23 -6.65 -31.34
CA LEU A 406 25.40 -7.45 -32.23
C LEU A 406 24.75 -6.62 -33.34
N PHE A 407 24.35 -5.39 -33.03
CA PHE A 407 23.67 -4.50 -33.98
C PHE A 407 24.62 -3.85 -35.00
N ALA A 408 25.74 -3.29 -34.55
CA ALA A 408 26.59 -2.42 -35.36
C ALA A 408 28.06 -2.86 -35.46
N ALA A 409 28.52 -3.82 -34.64
CA ALA A 409 29.91 -4.28 -34.59
C ALA A 409 30.94 -3.13 -34.63
N PRO A 410 30.88 -2.15 -33.70
CA PRO A 410 31.66 -0.93 -33.81
C PRO A 410 33.17 -1.20 -33.69
N PRO A 411 34.03 -0.50 -34.48
CA PRO A 411 35.47 -0.74 -34.49
C PRO A 411 36.17 -0.53 -33.14
N VAL A 412 35.58 0.21 -32.20
CA VAL A 412 36.12 0.41 -30.85
C VAL A 412 36.02 -0.84 -29.97
N LEU A 413 35.19 -1.82 -30.36
CA LEU A 413 35.06 -3.12 -29.67
C LEU A 413 35.88 -4.24 -30.32
N ASP A 414 36.49 -4.00 -31.49
CA ASP A 414 37.33 -4.97 -32.19
C ASP A 414 38.80 -4.79 -31.78
N SER A 415 39.38 -5.80 -31.12
CA SER A 415 40.78 -5.77 -30.68
C SER A 415 41.80 -5.65 -31.81
N MET A 416 41.40 -5.95 -33.05
CA MET A 416 42.25 -5.84 -34.24
C MET A 416 42.16 -4.45 -34.92
N SER A 417 41.23 -3.60 -34.49
CA SER A 417 41.00 -2.27 -35.05
C SER A 417 41.95 -1.23 -34.47
N GLN A 418 42.34 -0.25 -35.29
CA GLN A 418 43.13 0.89 -34.80
C GLN A 418 42.36 1.72 -33.76
N ALA A 419 41.03 1.84 -33.89
CA ALA A 419 40.20 2.58 -32.94
C ALA A 419 40.26 1.98 -31.53
N PHE A 420 40.40 0.66 -31.41
CA PHE A 420 40.60 0.00 -30.12
C PHE A 420 41.92 0.40 -29.46
N SER A 421 42.95 0.80 -30.21
CA SER A 421 44.25 1.20 -29.65
C SER A 421 44.35 2.67 -29.26
N VAL A 422 43.42 3.51 -29.73
CA VAL A 422 43.42 4.96 -29.48
C VAL A 422 42.70 5.26 -28.16
N GLU A 423 43.42 5.86 -27.21
CA GLU A 423 42.91 6.20 -25.87
C GLU A 423 41.65 7.08 -25.93
N GLN A 424 41.67 8.14 -26.75
CA GLN A 424 40.54 9.05 -26.95
C GLN A 424 39.27 8.33 -27.43
N CYS A 425 39.40 7.32 -28.30
CA CYS A 425 38.26 6.53 -28.77
C CYS A 425 37.67 5.66 -27.65
N ARG A 426 38.51 5.17 -26.73
CA ARG A 426 38.05 4.40 -25.57
C ARG A 426 37.35 5.29 -24.56
N GLU A 427 37.89 6.48 -24.28
CA GLU A 427 37.28 7.45 -23.38
C GLU A 427 35.89 7.89 -23.88
N CYS A 428 35.78 8.28 -25.16
CA CYS A 428 34.49 8.61 -25.78
C CYS A 428 33.49 7.44 -25.70
N TRP A 429 33.97 6.20 -25.91
CA TRP A 429 33.11 5.01 -25.82
C TRP A 429 32.63 4.76 -24.40
N GLU A 430 33.50 4.88 -23.39
CA GLU A 430 33.13 4.71 -21.98
C GLU A 430 32.12 5.77 -21.54
N GLU A 431 32.30 7.03 -21.94
CA GLU A 431 31.35 8.12 -21.70
C GLU A 431 29.99 7.82 -22.36
N PHE A 432 29.98 7.48 -23.64
CA PHE A 432 28.77 7.10 -24.37
C PHE A 432 28.02 5.93 -23.70
N ILE A 433 28.73 4.90 -23.22
CA ILE A 433 28.10 3.77 -22.52
C ILE A 433 27.53 4.20 -21.16
N ASN A 434 28.23 5.04 -20.42
CA ASN A 434 27.74 5.56 -19.14
C ASN A 434 26.46 6.38 -19.32
N ASP A 435 26.39 7.20 -20.35
CA ASP A 435 25.19 7.98 -20.65
C ASP A 435 24.06 7.09 -21.21
N SER A 436 24.39 6.11 -22.05
CA SER A 436 23.44 5.10 -22.51
C SER A 436 22.79 4.35 -21.34
N VAL A 437 23.56 3.97 -20.31
CA VAL A 437 23.04 3.32 -19.10
C VAL A 437 21.98 4.20 -18.42
N LYS A 438 22.26 5.50 -18.25
CA LYS A 438 21.28 6.44 -17.64
C LYS A 438 19.99 6.51 -18.45
N VAL A 439 20.09 6.64 -19.76
CA VAL A 439 18.91 6.70 -20.66
C VAL A 439 18.10 5.40 -20.57
N PHE A 440 18.75 4.24 -20.66
CA PHE A 440 18.06 2.95 -20.58
C PHE A 440 17.46 2.67 -19.20
N LEU A 441 18.09 3.11 -18.11
CA LEU A 441 17.47 3.05 -16.78
C LEU A 441 16.16 3.86 -16.74
N GLY A 442 16.13 5.04 -17.35
CA GLY A 442 14.91 5.85 -17.48
C GLY A 442 13.80 5.12 -18.25
N VAL A 443 14.13 4.46 -19.36
CA VAL A 443 13.20 3.65 -20.15
C VAL A 443 12.68 2.45 -19.37
N ILE A 444 13.55 1.75 -18.65
CA ILE A 444 13.15 0.58 -17.84
C ILE A 444 12.24 1.02 -16.70
N GLN A 445 12.57 2.10 -15.99
CA GLN A 445 11.76 2.65 -14.91
C GLN A 445 10.38 3.10 -15.42
N MET A 446 10.32 3.70 -16.61
CA MET A 446 9.05 4.10 -17.25
C MET A 446 8.08 2.92 -17.34
N PHE A 447 8.51 1.73 -17.78
CA PHE A 447 7.63 0.56 -17.85
C PHE A 447 7.15 0.05 -16.49
N GLY A 448 7.75 0.52 -15.40
CA GLY A 448 7.24 0.31 -14.05
C GLY A 448 6.00 1.16 -13.74
N LEU A 449 5.71 2.24 -14.47
CA LEU A 449 4.58 3.16 -14.23
C LEU A 449 3.27 2.61 -14.81
N ASN A 450 2.14 3.24 -14.46
CA ASN A 450 0.85 2.96 -15.12
C ASN A 450 0.88 3.44 -16.60
N PRO A 451 -0.01 2.92 -17.49
CA PRO A 451 0.02 3.28 -18.91
C PRO A 451 -0.17 4.78 -19.22
N ALA A 452 -0.90 5.52 -18.39
CA ALA A 452 -1.09 6.96 -18.58
C ALA A 452 0.21 7.71 -18.30
N ARG A 453 0.91 7.38 -17.21
CA ARG A 453 2.19 7.96 -16.82
C ARG A 453 3.35 7.52 -17.72
N GLN A 454 3.30 6.31 -18.27
CA GLN A 454 4.21 5.89 -19.33
C GLN A 454 4.17 6.86 -20.51
N ARG A 455 2.97 7.25 -20.96
CA ARG A 455 2.82 8.20 -22.08
C ARG A 455 3.50 9.54 -21.81
N GLU A 456 3.41 10.05 -20.59
CA GLU A 456 4.08 11.30 -20.18
C GLU A 456 5.60 11.13 -20.18
N LYS A 457 6.09 10.04 -19.56
CA LYS A 457 7.52 9.77 -19.41
C LYS A 457 8.23 9.42 -20.72
N ILE A 458 7.51 8.90 -21.73
CA ILE A 458 8.04 8.71 -23.10
C ILE A 458 8.61 10.01 -23.66
N VAL A 459 7.99 11.16 -23.39
CA VAL A 459 8.47 12.45 -23.90
C VAL A 459 9.88 12.76 -23.37
N CYS A 460 10.10 12.59 -22.07
CA CYS A 460 11.43 12.73 -21.47
C CYS A 460 12.43 11.73 -22.06
N CYS A 461 12.04 10.47 -22.23
CA CYS A 461 12.93 9.45 -22.81
C CYS A 461 13.36 9.82 -24.24
N ILE A 462 12.47 10.41 -25.05
CA ILE A 462 12.80 10.86 -26.42
C ILE A 462 13.82 12.01 -26.39
N GLU A 463 13.68 12.96 -25.47
CA GLU A 463 14.64 14.05 -25.29
C GLU A 463 16.01 13.53 -24.83
N ASP A 464 16.03 12.56 -23.90
CA ASP A 464 17.25 11.90 -23.43
C ASP A 464 17.96 11.16 -24.58
N PHE A 465 17.21 10.40 -25.40
CA PHE A 465 17.78 9.76 -26.60
C PHE A 465 18.25 10.77 -27.66
N SER A 466 17.55 11.90 -27.83
CA SER A 466 17.96 12.96 -28.75
C SER A 466 19.28 13.60 -28.32
N THR A 467 19.50 13.74 -27.01
CA THR A 467 20.75 14.27 -26.46
C THR A 467 21.88 13.28 -26.67
N LEU A 468 21.66 12.02 -26.31
CA LEU A 468 22.62 10.93 -26.53
C LEU A 468 23.01 10.76 -28.01
N GLN A 469 22.06 11.00 -28.93
CA GLN A 469 22.32 10.98 -30.37
C GLN A 469 23.18 12.19 -30.82
N ALA A 470 23.02 13.36 -30.21
CA ALA A 470 23.76 14.57 -30.57
C ALA A 470 25.18 14.62 -29.99
N GLU A 471 25.45 13.86 -28.93
CA GLU A 471 26.77 13.69 -28.32
C GLU A 471 27.72 12.79 -29.15
N ASN A 472 27.17 12.02 -30.11
CA ASN A 472 27.91 11.26 -31.13
C ASN A 472 27.94 11.98 -32.48
#